data_AF-A0A7T0BRX5-F1
#
_entry.id   AF-A0A7T0BRX5-F1
#
_cell.length_a   1.000
_cell.length_b   1.000
_cell.length_c   1.000
_cell.angle_alpha   90.00
_cell.angle_beta   90.00
_cell.angle_gamma   90.00
#
_symmetry.space_group_name_H-M   'P 1'
#
loop_
_entity.id
_entity.type
_entity.pdbx_description
1 polymer ?
#
loop_
_entity_poly.entity_id
_entity_poly.type
_entity_poly.pdbx_seq_one_letter_code
_entity_poly.pdbx_strand_id
1 'polypeptide(L)'
;MNFTTYTHSYIGSEITWPIYKYGTLGLAKFNLYAYSKKILNFCKLFGGRVFLFINKALITQASAAIPAVPLYISLLYNKTRKSWTHENYINQNLRLFYRLNMFERIKFSVVRLDDFEIKTSTQFEIIFK
;
A
#
# COMPACT_ATOMS: atom_id res chain seq x y z
N MET A 1 2.70 20.53 19.58
CA MET A 1 2.92 19.06 19.70
C MET A 1 2.90 18.48 18.29
N ASN A 2 4.03 18.06 17.74
CA ASN A 2 4.10 17.57 16.35
C ASN A 2 3.82 16.07 16.28
N PHE A 3 2.56 15.67 16.10
CA PHE A 3 2.20 14.26 15.92
C PHE A 3 2.06 13.88 14.45
N THR A 4 2.28 12.60 14.14
CA THR A 4 2.09 12.04 12.81
C THR A 4 1.20 10.81 12.93
N THR A 5 0.14 10.75 12.13
CA THR A 5 -0.69 9.55 11.98
C THR A 5 -0.61 9.06 10.54
N TYR A 6 -0.72 7.75 10.35
CA TYR A 6 -0.71 7.16 9.03
C TYR A 6 -1.65 5.95 8.97
N THR A 7 -2.03 5.55 7.76
CA THR A 7 -2.85 4.38 7.55
C THR A 7 -2.44 3.61 6.29
N HIS A 8 -2.69 2.30 6.30
CA HIS A 8 -2.35 1.39 5.21
C HIS A 8 -3.54 1.19 4.26
N SER A 9 -3.23 1.29 2.98
CA SER A 9 -4.13 0.97 1.89
C SER A 9 -3.44 0.06 0.87
N TYR A 10 -4.22 -0.51 -0.02
CA TYR A 10 -3.76 -1.37 -1.11
C TYR A 10 -4.63 -1.05 -2.33
N ILE A 11 -4.00 -1.01 -3.50
CA ILE A 11 -4.69 -0.82 -4.78
C ILE A 11 -4.58 -2.10 -5.61
N GLY A 12 -3.38 -2.68 -5.63
CA GLY A 12 -3.08 -3.88 -6.41
C GLY A 12 -3.01 -3.64 -7.90
N SER A 13 -2.65 -4.70 -8.63
CA SER A 13 -2.64 -4.69 -10.08
C SER A 13 -4.01 -4.96 -10.68
N GLU A 14 -4.13 -4.77 -11.98
CA GLU A 14 -5.38 -4.90 -12.75
C GLU A 14 -6.06 -6.26 -12.54
N ILE A 15 -5.28 -7.34 -12.41
CA ILE A 15 -5.79 -8.69 -12.18
C ILE A 15 -6.56 -8.81 -10.86
N THR A 16 -6.20 -7.99 -9.87
CA THR A 16 -6.84 -7.96 -8.54
C THR A 16 -7.93 -6.91 -8.42
N TRP A 17 -8.10 -6.02 -9.40
CA TRP A 17 -9.08 -4.93 -9.32
C TRP A 17 -10.53 -5.40 -9.16
N PRO A 18 -11.02 -6.44 -9.86
CA PRO A 18 -12.42 -6.87 -9.72
C PRO A 18 -12.78 -7.28 -8.29
N ILE A 19 -11.86 -7.92 -7.57
CA ILE A 19 -12.06 -8.41 -6.20
C ILE A 19 -11.66 -7.39 -5.14
N TYR A 20 -10.77 -6.44 -5.46
CA TYR A 20 -10.24 -5.46 -4.52
C TYR A 20 -10.70 -4.04 -4.86
N LYS A 21 -10.07 -3.38 -5.84
CA LYS A 21 -10.25 -1.95 -6.14
C LYS A 21 -11.69 -1.57 -6.53
N TYR A 22 -12.37 -2.41 -7.30
CA TYR A 22 -13.75 -2.18 -7.75
C TYR A 22 -14.78 -2.98 -6.93
N GLY A 23 -14.32 -3.75 -5.95
CA GLY A 23 -15.18 -4.44 -4.99
C GLY A 23 -15.53 -3.58 -3.77
N THR A 24 -16.21 -4.20 -2.80
CA THR A 24 -16.60 -3.55 -1.53
C THR A 24 -15.40 -3.09 -0.70
N LEU A 25 -14.28 -3.84 -0.73
CA LEU A 25 -13.02 -3.45 -0.10
C LEU A 25 -12.46 -2.15 -0.70
N GLY A 26 -12.54 -2.00 -2.02
CA GLY A 26 -12.12 -0.80 -2.73
C GLY A 26 -12.93 0.43 -2.33
N LEU A 27 -14.25 0.28 -2.19
CA LEU A 27 -15.12 1.33 -1.66
C LEU A 27 -14.71 1.74 -0.23
N ALA A 28 -14.40 0.77 0.64
CA ALA A 28 -13.90 1.06 1.98
C ALA A 28 -12.55 1.79 1.97
N LYS A 29 -11.63 1.45 1.05
CA LYS A 29 -10.34 2.16 0.90
C LYS A 29 -10.50 3.55 0.30
N PHE A 30 -11.47 3.76 -0.59
CA PHE A 30 -11.83 5.09 -1.07
C PHE A 30 -12.40 5.95 0.08
N ASN A 31 -13.27 5.39 0.91
CA ASN A 31 -13.76 6.05 2.11
C ASN A 31 -12.62 6.42 3.07
N LEU A 32 -11.68 5.51 3.31
CA LEU A 32 -10.47 5.77 4.11
C LEU A 32 -9.66 6.96 3.57
N TYR A 33 -9.48 7.06 2.26
CA TYR A 33 -8.84 8.22 1.63
C TYR A 33 -9.62 9.51 1.89
N ALA A 34 -10.95 9.50 1.72
CA ALA A 34 -11.78 10.67 1.99
C ALA A 34 -11.71 11.11 3.47
N TYR A 35 -11.75 10.17 4.41
CA TYR A 35 -11.63 10.44 5.84
C TYR A 35 -10.23 10.92 6.24
N SER A 36 -9.16 10.44 5.58
CA SER A 36 -7.80 10.94 5.85
C SER A 36 -7.67 12.46 5.62
N LYS A 37 -8.42 13.02 4.65
CA LYS A 37 -8.48 14.47 4.43
C LYS A 37 -9.26 15.21 5.53
N LYS A 38 -10.32 14.59 6.06
CA LYS A 38 -11.06 15.15 7.21
C LYS A 38 -10.18 15.16 8.47
N ILE A 39 -9.49 14.06 8.73
CA ILE A 39 -8.53 13.93 9.83
C ILE A 39 -7.42 14.99 9.68
N LEU A 40 -6.88 15.19 8.48
CA LEU A 40 -5.89 16.23 8.21
C LEU A 40 -6.36 17.63 8.65
N ASN A 41 -7.61 17.99 8.36
CA ASN A 41 -8.15 19.29 8.75
C ASN A 41 -8.17 19.47 10.28
N PHE A 42 -8.53 18.41 11.02
CA PHE A 42 -8.45 18.40 12.47
C PHE A 42 -6.99 18.47 12.96
N CYS A 43 -6.10 17.67 12.38
CA CYS A 43 -4.69 17.62 12.78
C CYS A 43 -3.93 18.94 12.54
N LYS A 44 -4.29 19.69 11.50
CA LYS A 44 -3.66 20.98 11.16
C LYS A 44 -3.73 21.98 12.32
N LEU A 45 -4.81 21.98 13.10
CA LEU A 45 -4.98 22.84 14.28
C LEU A 45 -3.88 22.66 15.34
N PHE A 46 -3.25 21.48 15.35
CA PHE A 46 -2.23 21.11 16.33
C PHE A 46 -0.84 20.92 15.68
N GLY A 47 -0.69 21.24 14.39
CA GLY A 47 0.55 21.05 13.64
C GLY A 47 0.81 19.61 13.17
N GLY A 48 -0.18 18.70 13.30
CA GLY A 48 -0.03 17.28 12.96
C GLY A 48 0.09 16.99 11.45
N ARG A 49 0.49 15.76 11.13
CA ARG A 49 0.64 15.23 9.76
C ARG A 49 -0.15 13.94 9.56
N VAL A 50 -0.65 13.72 8.35
CA VAL A 50 -1.43 12.54 7.98
C VAL A 50 -0.87 11.90 6.71
N PHE A 51 -0.59 10.61 6.72
CA PHE A 51 -0.08 9.89 5.54
C PHE A 51 -0.95 8.67 5.20
N LEU A 52 -1.12 8.41 3.90
CA LEU A 52 -1.72 7.19 3.40
C LEU A 52 -0.65 6.39 2.67
N PHE A 53 -0.32 5.18 3.13
CA PHE A 53 0.63 4.31 2.45
C PHE A 53 -0.11 3.30 1.59
N ILE A 54 0.16 3.31 0.28
CA ILE A 54 -0.25 2.24 -0.62
C ILE A 54 0.84 1.17 -0.57
N ASN A 55 0.54 0.09 0.14
CA ASN A 55 1.45 -1.01 0.36
C ASN A 55 1.42 -1.99 -0.82
N LYS A 56 2.51 -2.73 -0.99
CA LYS A 56 2.53 -3.93 -1.84
C LYS A 56 1.78 -5.10 -1.18
N ALA A 57 1.35 -6.07 -1.95
CA ALA A 57 0.74 -7.30 -1.47
C ALA A 57 1.73 -8.13 -0.61
N LEU A 58 1.24 -8.58 0.53
CA LEU A 58 1.98 -9.38 1.52
C LEU A 58 1.02 -10.44 2.09
N ILE A 59 1.54 -11.63 2.41
CA ILE A 59 0.78 -12.63 3.17
C ILE A 59 0.62 -12.15 4.61
N THR A 60 -0.64 -12.08 5.03
CA THR A 60 -1.14 -11.82 6.38
C THR A 60 -2.41 -12.64 6.58
N GLN A 61 -2.92 -12.74 7.82
CA GLN A 61 -4.22 -13.40 8.04
C GLN A 61 -5.34 -12.74 7.22
N ALA A 62 -5.35 -11.40 7.14
CA ALA A 62 -6.36 -10.67 6.37
C ALA A 62 -6.26 -10.95 4.85
N SER A 63 -5.06 -10.92 4.28
CA SER A 63 -4.88 -11.16 2.83
C SER A 63 -5.11 -12.62 2.45
N ALA A 64 -4.84 -13.56 3.36
CA ALA A 64 -5.06 -14.99 3.14
C ALA A 64 -6.55 -15.33 2.98
N ALA A 65 -7.43 -14.54 3.59
CA ALA A 65 -8.87 -14.70 3.51
C ALA A 65 -9.50 -14.10 2.23
N ILE A 66 -8.76 -13.31 1.45
CA ILE A 66 -9.29 -12.71 0.22
C ILE A 66 -9.19 -13.72 -0.92
N PRO A 67 -10.29 -14.06 -1.62
CA PRO A 67 -10.25 -15.01 -2.74
C PRO A 67 -9.20 -14.62 -3.80
N ALA A 68 -8.52 -15.61 -4.38
CA ALA A 68 -7.46 -15.48 -5.41
C ALA A 68 -6.20 -14.67 -5.04
N VAL A 69 -6.23 -13.83 -3.99
CA VAL A 69 -5.07 -13.04 -3.54
C VAL A 69 -3.89 -13.92 -3.09
N PRO A 70 -4.06 -15.04 -2.37
CA PRO A 70 -2.94 -15.93 -2.01
C PRO A 70 -2.15 -16.44 -3.23
N LEU A 71 -2.85 -16.77 -4.32
CA LEU A 71 -2.22 -17.22 -5.56
C LEU A 71 -1.45 -16.08 -6.21
N TYR A 72 -2.07 -14.89 -6.32
CA TYR A 72 -1.40 -13.69 -6.83
C TYR A 72 -0.12 -13.36 -6.05
N ILE A 73 -0.18 -13.39 -4.71
CA ILE A 73 1.00 -13.11 -3.87
C ILE A 73 2.09 -14.16 -4.10
N SER A 74 1.72 -15.44 -4.29
CA SER A 74 2.69 -16.50 -4.58
C SER A 74 3.45 -16.23 -5.89
N LEU A 75 2.75 -15.82 -6.95
CA LEU A 75 3.36 -15.43 -8.23
C LEU A 75 4.24 -14.17 -8.09
N LEU A 76 3.74 -13.15 -7.39
CA LEU A 76 4.49 -11.92 -7.11
C LEU A 76 5.77 -12.22 -6.32
N TYR A 77 5.73 -13.13 -5.35
CA TYR A 77 6.90 -13.51 -4.56
C TYR A 77 7.94 -14.24 -5.42
N ASN A 78 7.52 -15.16 -6.28
CA ASN A 78 8.42 -15.84 -7.21
C ASN A 78 9.16 -14.82 -8.09
N LYS A 79 8.43 -13.88 -8.68
CA LYS A 79 9.03 -12.82 -9.52
C LYS A 79 9.99 -11.92 -8.73
N THR A 80 9.51 -11.34 -7.64
CA THR A 80 10.27 -10.32 -6.89
C THR A 80 11.52 -10.89 -6.22
N ARG A 81 11.53 -12.18 -5.86
CA ARG A 81 12.72 -12.87 -5.34
C ARG A 81 13.81 -12.98 -6.42
N LYS A 82 13.44 -13.37 -7.64
CA LYS A 82 14.39 -13.46 -8.77
C LYS A 82 15.00 -12.10 -9.14
N SER A 83 14.25 -11.01 -8.94
CA SER A 83 14.71 -9.64 -9.23
C SER A 83 15.30 -8.91 -8.02
N TRP A 84 15.52 -9.58 -6.88
CA TRP A 84 16.05 -8.96 -5.65
C TRP A 84 15.24 -7.74 -5.15
N THR A 85 13.94 -7.71 -5.45
CA THR A 85 13.00 -6.65 -5.04
C THR A 85 11.93 -7.16 -4.07
N HIS A 86 12.10 -8.39 -3.56
CA HIS A 86 11.19 -8.98 -2.61
C HIS A 86 11.29 -8.28 -1.24
N GLU A 87 10.13 -7.85 -0.73
CA GLU A 87 10.00 -7.32 0.62
C GLU A 87 9.06 -8.21 1.44
N ASN A 88 9.45 -8.51 2.67
CA ASN A 88 8.52 -9.01 3.68
C ASN A 88 7.88 -7.84 4.44
N TYR A 89 7.05 -8.13 5.45
CA TYR A 89 6.40 -7.12 6.26
C TYR A 89 7.40 -6.16 6.94
N ILE A 90 8.51 -6.67 7.47
CA ILE A 90 9.51 -5.87 8.18
C ILE A 90 10.19 -4.91 7.20
N ASN A 91 10.67 -5.41 6.06
CA ASN A 91 11.37 -4.59 5.05
C ASN A 91 10.48 -3.47 4.50
N GLN A 92 9.21 -3.77 4.22
CA GLN A 92 8.28 -2.75 3.74
C GLN A 92 8.00 -1.68 4.81
N ASN A 93 7.90 -2.05 6.08
CA ASN A 93 7.74 -1.08 7.18
C ASN A 93 9.01 -0.25 7.40
N LEU A 94 10.20 -0.82 7.27
CA LEU A 94 11.45 -0.06 7.30
C LEU A 94 11.45 1.01 6.21
N ARG A 95 11.06 0.65 4.98
CA ARG A 95 10.93 1.61 3.87
C ARG A 95 9.85 2.65 4.13
N LEU A 96 8.73 2.28 4.75
CA LEU A 96 7.69 3.20 5.18
C LEU A 96 8.24 4.26 6.15
N PHE A 97 8.91 3.85 7.23
CA PHE A 97 9.46 4.78 8.22
C PHE A 97 10.56 5.66 7.62
N TYR A 98 11.39 5.10 6.74
CA TYR A 98 12.36 5.89 5.99
C TYR A 98 11.66 6.99 5.16
N ARG A 99 10.60 6.65 4.42
CA ARG A 99 9.80 7.63 3.66
C ARG A 99 9.15 8.68 4.56
N LEU A 100 8.60 8.29 5.72
CA LEU A 100 8.01 9.23 6.68
C LEU A 100 9.00 10.30 7.14
N ASN A 101 10.26 9.90 7.37
CA ASN A 101 11.32 10.80 7.82
C ASN A 101 11.80 11.76 6.71
N MET A 102 11.68 11.37 5.43
CA MET A 102 11.99 12.27 4.30
C MET A 102 10.97 13.41 4.13
N PHE A 103 9.79 13.33 4.77
CA PHE A 103 8.67 14.23 4.56
C PHE A 103 8.48 15.24 5.71
N GLU A 104 9.55 15.87 6.18
CA GLU A 104 9.51 16.78 7.34
C GLU A 104 8.44 17.88 7.24
N ARG A 105 8.33 18.52 6.07
CA ARG A 105 7.42 19.66 5.84
C ARG A 105 6.06 19.29 5.24
N ILE A 106 5.88 18.03 4.82
CA ILE A 106 4.64 17.61 4.15
C ILE A 106 3.59 17.26 5.19
N LYS A 107 2.44 17.94 5.14
CA LYS A 107 1.31 17.68 6.06
C LYS A 107 0.40 16.54 5.61
N PHE A 108 0.32 16.30 4.31
CA PHE A 108 -0.48 15.21 3.73
C PHE A 108 0.16 14.63 2.49
N SER A 109 0.24 13.30 2.41
CA SER A 109 0.68 12.62 1.20
C SER A 109 0.10 11.22 1.09
N VAL A 110 -0.12 10.78 -0.16
CA VAL A 110 -0.34 9.38 -0.51
C VAL A 110 0.99 8.82 -1.01
N VAL A 111 1.62 7.97 -0.20
CA VAL A 111 2.95 7.43 -0.47
C VAL A 111 2.84 6.02 -1.04
N ARG A 112 3.51 5.78 -2.16
CA ARG A 112 3.52 4.48 -2.86
C ARG A 112 4.71 3.63 -2.39
N LEU A 113 4.41 2.44 -1.86
CA LEU A 113 5.35 1.37 -1.52
C LEU A 113 5.07 0.09 -2.34
N ASP A 114 4.14 0.16 -3.28
CA ASP A 114 3.79 -0.90 -4.22
C ASP A 114 4.56 -0.79 -5.55
N ASP A 115 5.52 0.12 -5.64
CA ASP A 115 6.37 0.40 -6.80
C ASP A 115 7.05 -0.86 -7.39
N PHE A 116 7.53 -1.77 -6.55
CA PHE A 116 8.12 -3.04 -7.01
C PHE A 116 7.08 -4.02 -7.55
N GLU A 117 5.87 -3.98 -7.03
CA GLU A 117 4.76 -4.82 -7.46
C GLU A 117 4.20 -4.32 -8.80
N ILE A 118 3.85 -3.04 -8.89
CA ILE A 118 3.17 -2.46 -10.06
C ILE A 118 4.09 -2.20 -11.26
N LYS A 119 5.41 -2.44 -11.12
CA LYS A 119 6.37 -2.30 -12.22
C LYS A 119 5.95 -3.17 -13.41
N THR A 120 5.96 -2.61 -14.62
CA THR A 120 5.54 -3.31 -15.85
C THR A 120 6.24 -4.66 -16.04
N SER A 121 7.55 -4.71 -15.78
CA SER A 121 8.34 -5.96 -15.86
C SER A 121 7.91 -7.03 -14.85
N THR A 122 7.37 -6.60 -13.70
CA THR A 122 6.84 -7.52 -12.68
C THR A 122 5.48 -8.04 -13.12
N GLN A 123 4.57 -7.15 -13.52
CA GLN A 123 3.20 -7.51 -13.92
C GLN A 123 3.15 -8.35 -15.21
N PHE A 124 4.01 -8.05 -16.19
CA PHE A 124 4.09 -8.85 -17.42
C PHE A 124 4.40 -10.32 -17.15
N GLU A 125 5.34 -10.61 -16.24
CA GLU A 125 5.68 -12.00 -15.88
C GLU A 125 4.61 -12.68 -15.02
N ILE A 126 3.76 -11.94 -14.32
CA ILE A 126 2.63 -12.53 -13.57
C ILE A 126 1.45 -12.87 -14.50
N ILE A 127 1.27 -12.10 -15.57
CA ILE A 127 0.11 -12.23 -16.48
C ILE A 127 0.39 -13.22 -17.61
N PHE A 128 1.60 -13.22 -18.18
CA PHE A 128 1.92 -13.91 -19.44
C PHE A 128 2.88 -15.09 -19.29
N LYS A 129 3.24 -15.47 -18.06
CA LYS A 129 4.15 -16.58 -17.75
C LYS A 129 3.55 -17.47 -16.69
#